data_AF-A0AAP8NKJ5-F1
#
_entry.id   AF-A0AAP8NKJ5-F1
#
_cell.length_a   1.000
_cell.length_b   1.000
_cell.length_c   1.000
_cell.angle_alpha   90.00
_cell.angle_beta   90.00
_cell.angle_gamma   90.00
#
_symmetry.space_group_name_H-M   'P 1'
#
loop_
_entity.id
_entity.type
_entity.pdbx_description
1 polymer ?
#
loop_
_entity_poly.entity_id
_entity_poly.type
_entity_poly.pdbx_seq_one_letter_code
_entity_poly.pdbx_strand_id
1 'polypeptide(L)'
;MAIHTEWKCPACGAFLAMEDVNMAADMVLCRSCNKISKFSEIVQEERDEEILDSIPRRMSVTKTARGLEITYKKPKGAGLFLLMFSIFWNSVTCVALFAVMKEMSCENLFGLLFLIPFVLVGAGTFAGAFYVLFGRMTLILTPGRGELF
;
A
#
# COMPACT_ATOMS: atom_id res chain seq x y z
N MET A 1 22.29 -6.21 -24.38
CA MET A 1 22.66 -6.82 -23.08
C MET A 1 22.03 -8.19 -23.06
N ALA A 2 22.83 -9.26 -23.21
CA ALA A 2 22.34 -10.62 -23.14
C ALA A 2 22.01 -10.91 -21.66
N ILE A 3 20.73 -11.16 -21.37
CA ILE A 3 20.30 -11.58 -20.05
C ILE A 3 20.71 -13.05 -19.95
N HIS A 4 21.78 -13.35 -19.21
CA HIS A 4 22.08 -14.71 -18.81
C HIS A 4 21.06 -15.10 -17.75
N THR A 5 19.92 -15.66 -18.18
CA THR A 5 18.97 -16.29 -17.27
C THR A 5 19.55 -17.63 -16.82
N GLU A 6 20.12 -17.64 -15.62
CA GLU A 6 20.66 -18.84 -14.98
C GLU A 6 19.55 -19.63 -14.29
N TRP A 7 18.96 -20.59 -15.00
CA TRP A 7 17.88 -21.41 -14.45
C TRP A 7 18.39 -22.53 -13.54
N LYS A 8 17.69 -22.79 -12.44
CA LYS A 8 17.99 -23.89 -11.52
C LYS A 8 16.98 -25.01 -11.64
N CYS A 9 17.45 -26.24 -11.47
CA CYS A 9 16.59 -27.40 -11.40
C CYS A 9 15.79 -27.39 -10.08
N PRO A 10 14.45 -27.52 -10.11
CA PRO A 10 13.64 -27.53 -8.89
C PRO A 10 13.87 -28.78 -8.02
N ALA A 11 14.40 -29.87 -8.59
CA ALA A 11 14.62 -31.12 -7.86
C ALA A 11 15.96 -31.17 -7.11
N CYS A 12 17.01 -30.55 -7.64
CA CYS A 12 18.36 -30.66 -7.07
C CYS A 12 19.13 -29.33 -6.98
N GLY A 13 18.54 -28.22 -7.42
CA GLY A 13 19.15 -26.88 -7.37
C GLY A 13 20.34 -26.66 -8.31
N ALA A 14 20.68 -27.63 -9.15
CA ALA A 14 21.78 -27.52 -10.12
C ALA A 14 21.41 -26.57 -11.26
N PHE A 15 22.40 -25.85 -11.78
CA PHE A 15 22.22 -24.97 -12.94
C PHE A 15 21.90 -25.77 -14.20
N LEU A 16 20.92 -25.29 -14.95
CA LEU A 16 20.49 -25.87 -16.22
C LEU A 16 21.20 -25.15 -17.36
N ALA A 17 21.89 -25.92 -18.20
CA ALA A 17 22.49 -25.39 -19.41
C ALA A 17 21.42 -25.21 -20.50
N MET A 18 21.51 -24.13 -21.27
CA MET A 18 20.63 -23.86 -22.43
C MET A 18 20.64 -24.99 -23.46
N GLU A 19 21.76 -25.71 -23.56
CA GLU A 19 21.97 -26.86 -24.45
C GLU A 19 21.03 -28.04 -24.13
N ASP A 20 20.61 -28.15 -22.87
CA ASP A 20 19.76 -29.24 -22.36
C ASP A 20 18.26 -28.87 -22.36
N VAL A 21 17.92 -27.69 -22.89
CA VAL A 21 16.56 -27.18 -23.02
C VAL A 21 16.08 -27.39 -24.45
N ASN A 22 15.09 -28.26 -24.62
CA ASN A 22 14.34 -28.35 -25.85
C ASN A 22 13.14 -27.40 -25.79
N MET A 23 13.34 -26.17 -26.28
CA MET A 23 12.28 -25.15 -26.33
C MET A 23 11.09 -25.58 -27.21
N ALA A 24 11.33 -26.32 -28.30
CA ALA A 24 10.27 -26.74 -29.22
C ALA A 24 9.32 -27.78 -28.58
N ALA A 25 9.85 -28.61 -27.69
CA ALA A 25 9.09 -29.62 -26.97
C ALA A 25 8.72 -29.20 -25.53
N ASP A 26 9.06 -27.98 -25.12
CA ASP A 26 8.86 -27.44 -23.77
C ASP A 26 9.43 -28.33 -22.65
N MET A 27 10.59 -28.94 -22.88
CA MET A 27 11.22 -29.88 -21.95
C MET A 27 12.66 -29.50 -21.65
N VAL A 28 13.08 -29.68 -20.40
CA VAL A 28 14.47 -29.55 -19.98
C VAL A 28 14.91 -30.79 -19.22
N LEU A 29 16.12 -31.27 -19.49
CA LEU A 29 16.75 -32.37 -18.78
C LEU A 29 17.80 -31.83 -17.81
N CYS A 30 17.67 -32.13 -16.52
CA CYS A 30 18.74 -31.82 -15.57
C CYS A 30 19.79 -32.93 -15.59
N ARG A 31 21.03 -32.64 -16.04
CA ARG A 31 22.13 -33.62 -16.04
C ARG A 31 22.59 -34.04 -14.64
N SER A 32 22.34 -33.23 -13.61
CA SER A 32 22.75 -33.55 -12.24
C SER A 32 21.85 -34.57 -11.55
N CYS A 33 20.55 -34.61 -11.89
CA CYS A 33 19.59 -35.54 -11.28
C CYS A 33 18.85 -36.42 -12.30
N ASN A 34 19.16 -36.28 -13.60
CA ASN A 34 18.54 -36.97 -14.73
C ASN A 34 17.01 -36.86 -14.80
N LYS A 35 16.43 -35.80 -14.22
CA LYS A 35 14.99 -35.55 -14.24
C LYS A 35 14.62 -34.64 -15.41
N ILE A 36 13.55 -34.99 -16.10
CA ILE A 36 12.93 -34.15 -17.13
C ILE A 36 11.83 -33.32 -16.48
N SER A 37 11.84 -32.02 -16.74
CA SER A 37 10.84 -31.06 -16.25
C SER A 37 10.38 -30.16 -17.40
N LYS A 38 9.22 -29.52 -17.25
CA LYS A 38 8.76 -28.57 -18.26
C LYS A 38 9.49 -27.25 -18.10
N PHE A 39 9.94 -26.70 -19.22
CA PHE A 39 10.71 -25.47 -19.20
C PHE A 39 9.82 -24.25 -18.87
N SER A 40 8.61 -24.23 -19.39
CA SER A 40 7.61 -23.18 -19.11
C SER A 40 7.21 -23.06 -17.63
N GLU A 41 7.27 -24.14 -16.85
CA GLU A 41 6.97 -24.15 -15.41
C GLU A 41 8.10 -23.48 -14.62
N ILE A 42 9.36 -23.82 -14.91
CA ILE A 42 10.55 -23.26 -14.23
C ILE A 42 10.67 -21.75 -14.47
N VAL A 43 10.42 -21.30 -15.70
CA VAL A 43 10.43 -19.87 -16.05
C VAL A 43 9.24 -19.13 -15.45
N GLN A 44 8.12 -19.81 -15.16
CA GLN A 44 7.01 -19.20 -14.42
C GLN A 44 7.35 -19.07 -12.93
N GLU A 45 7.97 -20.09 -12.32
CA GLU A 45 8.42 -20.05 -10.92
C GLU A 45 9.41 -18.90 -10.67
N GLU A 46 10.46 -18.75 -11.49
CA GLU A 46 11.41 -17.63 -11.35
C GLU A 46 10.74 -16.26 -11.52
N ARG A 47 9.82 -16.12 -12.49
CA ARG A 47 9.10 -14.85 -12.69
C ARG A 47 8.16 -14.55 -11.52
N ASP A 48 7.50 -15.55 -10.96
CA ASP A 48 6.64 -15.35 -9.80
C ASP A 48 7.46 -14.97 -8.56
N GLU A 49 8.64 -15.57 -8.35
CA GLU A 49 9.58 -15.18 -7.27
C GLU A 49 10.11 -13.76 -7.45
N GLU A 50 10.54 -13.37 -8.65
CA GLU A 50 11.03 -12.02 -8.93
C GLU A 50 9.93 -10.95 -8.79
N ILE A 51 8.68 -11.29 -9.18
CA ILE A 51 7.52 -10.41 -8.97
C ILE A 51 7.23 -10.25 -7.47
N LEU A 52 7.31 -11.33 -6.68
CA LEU A 52 7.10 -11.29 -5.23
C LEU A 52 8.12 -10.40 -4.51
N ASP A 53 9.39 -10.44 -4.94
CA ASP A 53 10.46 -9.61 -4.36
C ASP A 53 10.35 -8.12 -4.73
N SER A 54 9.65 -7.80 -5.81
CA SER A 54 9.40 -6.40 -6.24
C SER A 54 8.23 -5.71 -5.52
N ILE A 55 7.48 -6.41 -4.66
CA ILE A 55 6.29 -5.85 -4.01
C ILE A 55 6.71 -4.78 -2.97
N PRO A 56 6.28 -3.51 -3.12
CA PRO A 56 6.58 -2.47 -2.14
C PRO A 56 6.09 -2.86 -0.74
N ARG A 57 6.93 -2.70 0.30
CA ARG A 57 6.70 -3.10 1.71
C ARG A 57 5.35 -2.76 2.37
N ARG A 58 4.48 -1.96 1.74
CA ARG A 58 3.16 -1.55 2.28
C ARG A 58 1.98 -2.00 1.41
N MET A 59 2.26 -2.82 0.41
CA MET A 59 1.31 -3.33 -0.56
C MET A 59 1.16 -4.82 -0.31
N SER A 60 -0.06 -5.25 0.03
CA SER A 60 -0.40 -6.67 0.07
C SER A 60 -1.08 -7.00 -1.25
N VAL A 61 -0.43 -7.82 -2.06
CA VAL A 61 -0.99 -8.29 -3.33
C VAL A 61 -1.58 -9.67 -3.08
N THR A 62 -2.90 -9.78 -3.14
CA THR A 62 -3.58 -11.07 -3.05
C THR A 62 -4.02 -11.45 -4.47
N LYS A 63 -3.42 -12.49 -5.06
CA LYS A 63 -3.87 -13.05 -6.35
C LYS A 63 -5.18 -13.82 -6.10
N THR A 64 -6.32 -13.26 -6.48
CA THR A 64 -7.62 -13.96 -6.50
C THR A 64 -7.89 -14.47 -7.91
N ALA A 65 -8.63 -15.58 -8.06
CA ALA A 65 -8.94 -16.25 -9.33
C ALA A 65 -9.64 -15.37 -10.41
N ARG A 66 -9.96 -14.11 -10.12
CA ARG A 66 -10.66 -13.16 -10.99
C ARG A 66 -9.92 -11.83 -11.21
N GLY A 67 -8.77 -11.60 -10.59
CA GLY A 67 -8.04 -10.34 -10.69
C GLY A 67 -6.98 -10.15 -9.61
N LEU A 68 -6.14 -9.13 -9.79
CA LEU A 68 -5.08 -8.77 -8.84
C LEU A 68 -5.65 -7.77 -7.83
N GLU A 69 -5.85 -8.20 -6.58
CA GLU A 69 -6.34 -7.33 -5.51
C GLU A 69 -5.15 -6.72 -4.77
N ILE A 70 -5.03 -5.39 -4.86
CA ILE A 70 -3.95 -4.64 -4.23
C ILE A 70 -4.52 -3.90 -3.03
N THR A 71 -4.19 -4.37 -1.83
CA THR A 71 -4.53 -3.66 -0.60
C THR A 71 -3.39 -2.72 -0.21
N TYR A 72 -3.62 -1.41 -0.28
CA TYR A 72 -2.66 -0.40 0.18
C TYR A 72 -2.87 -0.09 1.66
N LYS A 73 -1.90 -0.45 2.51
CA LYS A 73 -1.94 -0.07 3.94
C LYS A 73 -1.36 1.34 4.10
N LYS A 74 -2.24 2.34 4.28
CA LYS A 74 -1.83 3.73 4.57
C LYS A 74 -0.98 3.81 5.85
N PRO A 75 0.03 4.72 5.91
CA PRO A 75 0.82 4.93 7.11
C PRO A 75 -0.03 5.51 8.24
N LYS A 76 -0.29 4.69 9.28
CA LYS A 76 -1.05 5.10 10.47
C LYS A 76 -0.36 6.19 11.31
N GLY A 77 0.95 6.39 11.14
CA GLY A 77 1.74 7.36 11.90
C GLY A 77 1.29 8.81 11.69
N ALA A 78 1.03 9.21 10.44
CA ALA A 78 0.54 10.55 10.14
C ALA A 78 -0.86 10.79 10.72
N GLY A 79 -1.73 9.77 10.69
CA GLY A 79 -3.08 9.84 11.27
C GLY A 79 -3.07 9.99 12.80
N LEU A 80 -2.19 9.25 13.50
CA LEU A 80 -2.05 9.36 14.95
C LEU A 80 -1.51 10.73 15.38
N PHE A 81 -0.52 11.25 14.66
CA PHE A 81 0.00 12.60 14.90
C PHE A 81 -1.08 13.67 14.71
N LEU A 82 -1.83 13.61 13.60
CA LEU A 82 -2.95 14.51 13.32
C LEU A 82 -4.04 14.44 14.39
N LEU A 83 -4.34 13.23 14.91
CA LEU A 83 -5.31 13.06 15.99
C LEU A 83 -4.84 13.76 17.26
N MET A 84 -3.60 13.52 17.70
CA MET A 84 -3.02 14.17 18.88
C MET A 84 -3.01 15.70 18.74
N PHE A 85 -2.55 16.19 17.59
CA PHE A 85 -2.58 17.62 17.26
C PHE A 85 -4.01 18.16 17.32
N SER A 86 -4.98 17.44 16.74
CA SER A 86 -6.37 17.85 16.72
C SER A 86 -6.96 17.94 18.12
N ILE A 87 -6.73 16.96 19.00
CA ILE A 87 -7.22 17.02 20.39
C ILE A 87 -6.64 18.22 21.12
N PHE A 88 -5.33 18.42 21.03
CA PHE A 88 -4.65 19.55 21.65
C PHE A 88 -5.19 20.89 21.13
N TRP A 89 -5.29 21.06 19.81
CA TRP A 89 -5.76 22.28 19.17
C TRP A 89 -7.22 22.60 19.51
N ASN A 90 -8.09 21.59 19.48
CA ASN A 90 -9.50 21.75 19.85
C ASN A 90 -9.65 22.07 21.35
N SER A 91 -8.79 21.54 22.22
CA SER A 91 -8.78 21.90 23.65
C SER A 91 -8.45 23.38 23.86
N VAL A 92 -7.40 23.91 23.21
CA VAL A 92 -7.04 25.33 23.28
C VAL A 92 -8.15 26.21 22.71
N THR A 93 -8.71 25.83 21.56
CA THR A 93 -9.80 26.58 20.91
C THR A 93 -11.06 26.61 21.77
N CYS A 94 -11.38 25.51 22.46
CA CYS A 94 -12.52 25.42 23.38
C CYS A 94 -12.36 26.35 24.60
N VAL A 95 -11.16 26.41 25.19
CA VAL A 95 -10.87 27.33 26.30
C VAL A 95 -11.01 28.79 25.86
N ALA A 96 -10.49 29.14 24.68
CA ALA A 96 -10.61 30.48 24.12
C ALA A 96 -12.07 30.87 23.84
N LEU A 97 -12.87 29.94 23.29
CA LEU A 97 -14.30 30.12 23.10
C LEU A 97 -15.02 30.35 24.44
N PHE A 98 -14.74 29.54 25.45
CA PHE A 98 -15.39 29.67 26.76
C PHE A 98 -15.05 31.00 27.44
N ALA A 99 -13.80 31.47 27.32
CA ALA A 99 -13.39 32.77 27.84
C ALA A 99 -14.18 33.92 27.19
N VAL A 100 -14.28 33.90 25.85
CA VAL A 100 -15.01 34.91 25.08
C VAL A 100 -16.54 34.85 25.31
N MET A 101 -17.09 33.66 25.59
CA MET A 101 -18.51 33.49 25.89
C MET A 101 -18.90 33.92 27.31
N LYS A 102 -17.95 33.89 28.27
CA LYS A 102 -18.21 34.24 29.68
C LYS A 102 -18.41 35.74 29.87
N GLU A 103 -17.64 36.53 29.13
CA GLU A 103 -17.93 37.94 28.95
C GLU A 103 -19.10 37.98 27.96
N MET A 104 -20.21 38.67 28.26
CA MET A 104 -21.35 38.77 27.33
C MET A 104 -21.62 40.25 27.07
N SER A 105 -20.77 40.86 26.25
CA SER A 105 -20.90 42.24 25.77
C SER A 105 -20.89 42.25 24.23
N CYS A 106 -21.39 43.32 23.59
CA CYS A 106 -21.36 43.47 22.13
C CYS A 106 -19.94 43.43 21.53
N GLU A 107 -18.90 43.64 22.36
CA GLU A 107 -17.49 43.54 21.97
C GLU A 107 -17.06 42.09 21.66
N ASN A 108 -17.79 41.08 22.15
CA ASN A 108 -17.45 39.66 21.97
C ASN A 108 -17.81 39.11 20.59
N LEU A 109 -18.57 39.86 19.79
CA LEU A 109 -18.83 39.50 18.39
C LEU A 109 -17.52 39.47 17.58
N PHE A 110 -16.61 40.41 17.83
CA PHE A 110 -15.30 40.43 17.18
C PHE A 110 -14.45 39.23 17.60
N GLY A 111 -14.41 38.92 18.91
CA GLY A 111 -13.70 37.75 19.42
C GLY A 111 -14.25 36.43 18.86
N LEU A 112 -15.57 36.32 18.72
CA LEU A 112 -16.20 35.15 18.11
C LEU A 112 -15.87 35.01 16.62
N LEU A 113 -15.95 36.11 15.86
CA LEU A 113 -15.57 36.15 14.44
C LEU A 113 -14.09 35.79 14.23
N PHE A 114 -13.21 36.27 15.11
CA PHE A 114 -11.79 35.94 15.09
C PHE A 114 -11.52 34.45 15.36
N LEU A 115 -12.35 33.79 16.17
CA LEU A 115 -12.20 32.37 16.52
C LEU A 115 -12.69 31.40 15.43
N ILE A 116 -13.54 31.85 14.48
CA ILE A 116 -14.06 31.01 13.38
C ILE A 116 -12.96 30.23 12.65
N PRO A 117 -11.88 30.84 12.13
CA PRO A 117 -10.83 30.10 11.44
C PRO A 117 -10.15 29.06 12.33
N PHE A 118 -10.00 29.32 13.64
CA PHE A 118 -9.39 28.36 14.58
C PHE A 118 -10.27 27.12 14.79
N VAL A 119 -11.59 27.32 14.88
CA VAL A 119 -12.58 26.23 14.94
C VAL A 119 -12.59 25.43 13.65
N LEU A 120 -12.54 26.08 12.49
CA LEU A 120 -12.48 25.40 11.19
C LEU A 120 -11.22 24.56 11.05
N VAL A 121 -10.07 25.08 11.48
CA VAL A 121 -8.82 24.29 11.51
C VAL A 121 -8.98 23.08 12.43
N GLY A 122 -9.50 23.27 13.64
CA GLY A 122 -9.73 22.18 14.60
C GLY A 122 -10.65 21.08 14.06
N ALA A 123 -11.76 21.45 13.43
CA ALA A 123 -12.71 20.52 12.81
C ALA A 123 -12.08 19.81 11.60
N GLY A 124 -11.36 20.55 10.76
CA GLY A 124 -10.69 20.01 9.57
C GLY A 124 -9.60 19.00 9.93
N THR A 125 -8.76 19.31 10.92
CA THR A 125 -7.72 18.38 11.38
C THR A 125 -8.30 17.14 12.03
N PHE A 126 -9.44 17.28 12.74
CA PHE A 126 -10.14 16.14 13.33
C PHE A 126 -10.69 15.22 12.24
N ALA A 127 -11.43 15.77 11.27
CA ALA A 127 -11.95 15.02 10.13
C ALA A 127 -10.82 14.35 9.33
N GLY A 128 -9.71 15.07 9.08
CA GLY A 128 -8.53 14.54 8.41
C GLY A 128 -7.88 13.37 9.18
N ALA A 129 -7.75 13.48 10.51
CA ALA A 129 -7.23 12.41 11.35
C ALA A 129 -8.10 11.15 11.26
N PHE A 130 -9.44 11.30 11.35
CA PHE A 130 -10.39 10.20 11.18
C PHE A 130 -10.27 9.57 9.79
N TYR A 131 -10.19 10.38 8.74
CA TYR A 131 -10.05 9.89 7.37
C TYR A 131 -8.74 9.10 7.16
N VAL A 132 -7.63 9.55 7.74
CA VAL A 132 -6.34 8.86 7.62
C VAL A 132 -6.30 7.57 8.44
N LEU A 133 -6.95 7.53 9.61
CA LEU A 133 -6.96 6.36 10.50
C LEU A 133 -7.96 5.27 10.07
N PHE A 134 -9.14 5.67 9.60
CA PHE A 134 -10.23 4.76 9.25
C PHE A 134 -10.46 4.60 7.74
N GLY A 135 -9.92 5.51 6.92
CA GLY A 135 -10.01 5.42 5.47
C GLY A 135 -9.22 4.22 4.95
N ARG A 136 -9.93 3.15 4.62
CA ARG A 136 -9.41 2.05 3.81
C ARG A 136 -9.45 2.48 2.36
N MET A 137 -8.36 2.25 1.64
CA MET A 137 -8.29 2.46 0.21
C MET A 137 -7.95 1.10 -0.41
N THR A 138 -8.91 0.53 -1.13
CA THR A 138 -8.80 -0.80 -1.74
C THR A 138 -8.78 -0.61 -3.25
N LEU A 139 -7.67 -1.02 -3.88
CA LEU A 139 -7.50 -0.95 -5.32
C LEU A 139 -7.74 -2.33 -5.91
N ILE A 140 -8.80 -2.47 -6.71
CA ILE A 140 -9.07 -3.68 -7.46
C ILE A 140 -8.64 -3.42 -8.90
N LEU A 141 -7.56 -4.08 -9.34
CA LEU A 141 -7.11 -4.01 -10.73
C LEU A 141 -7.67 -5.20 -11.51
N THR A 142 -8.56 -4.91 -12.44
CA THR A 142 -9.05 -5.86 -13.44
C THR A 142 -8.31 -5.57 -14.75
N PRO A 143 -7.94 -6.57 -15.57
CA PRO A 143 -7.31 -6.31 -16.87
C PRO A 143 -8.18 -5.35 -17.71
N GLY A 144 -7.66 -4.14 -17.97
CA GLY A 144 -8.37 -3.08 -18.71
C GLY A 144 -9.29 -2.16 -17.92
N ARG A 145 -9.45 -2.33 -16.59
CA ARG A 145 -10.28 -1.45 -15.74
C ARG A 145 -9.76 -1.40 -14.30
N GLY A 146 -9.43 -0.20 -13.81
CA GLY A 146 -9.09 0.04 -12.42
C GLY A 146 -10.27 0.68 -11.68
N GLU A 147 -10.75 0.04 -10.62
CA GLU A 147 -11.76 0.62 -9.72
C GLU A 147 -11.12 0.94 -8.37
N LEU A 148 -11.38 2.15 -7.86
CA LEU A 148 -10.72 2.74 -6.69
C LEU A 148 -11.79 2.95 -5.61
N PHE A 149 -11.69 2.19 -4.51
CA PHE A 149 -12.65 2.18 -3.41
C PHE A 149 -12.03 2.72 -2.12
#